data_AF-A0A8K1GQ29-F1
#
_entry.id   AF-A0A8K1GQ29-F1
#
_cell.length_a   1.000
_cell.length_b   1.000
_cell.length_c   1.000
_cell.angle_alpha   90.00
_cell.angle_beta   90.00
_cell.angle_gamma   90.00
#
_symmetry.space_group_name_H-M   'P 1'
#
loop_
_entity.id
_entity.type
_entity.pdbx_description
1 polymer ?
#
loop_
_entity_poly.entity_id
_entity_poly.type
_entity_poly.pdbx_seq_one_letter_code
_entity_poly.pdbx_strand_id
1 'polypeptide(L)'
;MVRTHQECCVQFWAPQDKRDMEILEQVQQRAMKMIKGLEHLSYKGRLGGLSLFSLEKRHLRGDLINVCQYLKGRCQEDESRLFLMVLSNRTRECGQN
;
A
#
# COMPACT_ATOMS: atom_id res chain seq x y z
N MET A 1 22.96 -10.32 3.81
CA MET A 1 23.01 -8.94 3.29
C MET A 1 21.90 -8.15 3.98
N VAL A 2 22.27 -7.09 4.71
CA VAL A 2 21.31 -6.18 5.37
C VAL A 2 20.80 -5.21 4.32
N ARG A 3 19.48 -5.09 4.16
CA ARG A 3 18.90 -4.07 3.26
C ARG A 3 19.26 -2.69 3.78
N THR A 4 19.66 -1.80 2.87
CA THR A 4 19.98 -0.43 3.28
C THR A 4 18.70 0.26 3.75
N HIS A 5 18.81 1.15 4.75
CA HIS A 5 17.65 1.83 5.33
C HIS A 5 16.77 2.53 4.27
N GLN A 6 17.38 2.97 3.16
CA GLN A 6 16.70 3.58 2.03
C GLN A 6 15.77 2.60 1.28
N GLU A 7 16.20 1.35 1.09
CA GLU A 7 15.37 0.30 0.49
C GLU A 7 14.23 -0.10 1.43
N CYS A 8 14.45 -0.08 2.75
CA CYS A 8 13.41 -0.32 3.76
C CYS A 8 12.30 0.74 3.70
N CYS A 9 12.67 2.02 3.58
CA CYS A 9 11.70 3.11 3.42
C CYS A 9 10.84 2.93 2.16
N VAL A 10 11.43 2.48 1.04
CA VAL A 10 10.66 2.27 -0.19
C VAL A 10 9.61 1.16 -0.04
N GLN A 11 9.92 0.07 0.67
CA GLN A 11 8.93 -1.00 0.93
C GLN A 11 7.77 -0.53 1.81
N PHE A 12 8.04 0.38 2.75
CA PHE A 12 7.01 0.97 3.60
C PHE A 12 6.02 1.83 2.81
N TRP A 13 6.50 2.58 1.80
CA TRP A 13 5.66 3.48 1.01
C TRP A 13 4.97 2.80 -0.19
N ALA A 14 5.46 1.65 -0.63
CA ALA A 14 4.89 0.84 -1.69
C ALA A 14 4.97 -0.67 -1.35
N PRO A 15 4.16 -1.15 -0.40
CA PRO A 15 4.16 -2.55 -0.01
C PRO A 15 3.56 -3.37 -1.13
N GLN A 16 4.30 -4.38 -1.61
CA GLN A 16 3.79 -5.30 -2.63
C GLN A 16 3.02 -6.47 -2.01
N ASP A 17 3.21 -6.74 -0.72
CA ASP A 17 2.57 -7.82 0.01
C ASP A 17 1.30 -7.36 0.73
N LYS A 18 0.23 -8.17 0.64
CA LYS A 18 -1.05 -7.89 1.33
C LYS A 18 -0.91 -7.76 2.84
N ARG A 19 0.00 -8.53 3.45
CA ARG A 19 0.29 -8.47 4.89
C ARG A 19 0.85 -7.11 5.31
N ASP A 20 1.76 -6.55 4.52
CA ASP A 20 2.35 -5.25 4.82
C ASP A 20 1.30 -4.13 4.67
N MET A 21 0.40 -4.26 3.68
CA MET A 21 -0.75 -3.36 3.56
C MET A 21 -1.68 -3.42 4.78
N GLU A 22 -1.99 -4.62 5.30
CA GLU A 22 -2.81 -4.79 6.50
C GLU A 22 -2.15 -4.15 7.73
N ILE A 23 -0.84 -4.34 7.92
CA ILE A 23 -0.10 -3.73 9.02
C ILE A 23 -0.16 -2.21 8.93
N LEU A 24 0.04 -1.63 7.74
CA LEU A 24 -0.03 -0.19 7.53
C LEU A 24 -1.45 0.36 7.72
N GLU A 25 -2.47 -0.37 7.30
CA GLU A 25 -3.87 0.01 7.53
C GLU A 25 -4.18 0.04 9.03
N GLN A 26 -3.63 -0.90 9.82
CA GLN A 26 -3.76 -0.88 11.29
C GLN A 26 -3.02 0.29 11.92
N VAL A 27 -1.83 0.64 11.44
CA VAL A 27 -1.09 1.83 11.90
C VAL A 27 -1.90 3.09 11.62
N GLN A 28 -2.44 3.22 10.41
CA GLN A 28 -3.33 4.33 10.04
C GLN A 28 -4.55 4.41 10.96
N GLN A 29 -5.22 3.29 11.23
CA GLN A 29 -6.37 3.23 12.13
C GLN A 29 -6.03 3.66 13.56
N ARG A 30 -4.88 3.21 14.09
CA ARG A 30 -4.41 3.58 15.44
C ARG A 30 -4.10 5.08 15.52
N ALA A 31 -3.39 5.63 14.53
CA ALA A 31 -3.14 7.06 14.47
C ALA A 31 -4.44 7.87 14.46
N MET A 32 -5.43 7.46 13.66
CA MET A 32 -6.74 8.12 13.63
C MET A 32 -7.55 7.96 14.91
N LYS A 33 -7.34 6.89 15.70
CA LYS A 33 -7.95 6.76 17.05
C LYS A 33 -7.43 7.81 18.02
N MET A 34 -6.22 8.32 17.82
CA MET A 34 -5.59 9.30 18.71
C MET A 34 -6.04 10.74 18.43
N ILE A 35 -6.76 10.98 17.33
CA ILE A 35 -7.28 12.30 16.99
C ILE A 35 -8.53 12.58 17.83
N LYS A 36 -8.41 13.53 18.76
CA LYS A 36 -9.53 14.00 19.59
C LYS A 36 -10.72 14.42 18.72
N GLY A 37 -11.93 14.03 19.14
CA GLY A 37 -13.17 14.34 18.41
C GLY A 37 -13.52 13.37 17.28
N LEU A 38 -12.62 12.46 16.89
CA LEU A 38 -12.91 11.38 15.94
C LEU A 38 -13.03 10.01 16.61
N GLU A 39 -12.80 9.92 17.92
CA GLU A 39 -12.75 8.68 18.72
C GLU A 39 -14.00 7.79 18.57
N HIS A 40 -15.18 8.39 18.48
CA HIS A 40 -16.45 7.66 18.37
C HIS A 40 -16.82 7.25 16.95
N LEU A 41 -16.15 7.82 15.94
CA LEU A 41 -16.46 7.52 14.55
C LEU A 41 -15.89 6.16 14.15
N SER A 42 -16.63 5.44 13.30
CA SER A 42 -16.12 4.24 12.64
C SER A 42 -14.93 4.59 11.75
N TYR A 43 -14.07 3.62 11.42
CA TYR A 43 -12.90 3.87 10.56
C TYR A 43 -13.28 4.56 9.24
N LYS A 44 -14.34 4.08 8.57
CA LYS A 44 -14.87 4.71 7.35
C LYS A 44 -15.40 6.12 7.60
N GLY A 45 -16.03 6.35 8.75
CA GLY A 45 -16.49 7.68 9.18
C GLY A 45 -15.32 8.65 9.39
N ARG A 46 -14.22 8.19 9.98
CA ARG A 46 -13.00 9.00 10.16
C ARG A 46 -12.30 9.30 8.84
N LEU A 47 -12.23 8.32 7.94
CA LEU A 47 -11.74 8.54 6.57
C LEU A 47 -12.55 9.64 5.88
N GLY A 48 -13.88 9.58 5.97
CA GLY A 48 -14.77 10.62 5.43
C GLY A 48 -14.56 11.99 6.09
N GLY A 49 -14.50 12.04 7.42
CA GLY A 49 -14.31 13.30 8.16
C GLY A 49 -12.97 13.98 7.89
N LEU A 50 -11.92 13.21 7.58
CA LEU A 50 -10.60 13.72 7.22
C LEU A 50 -10.39 13.83 5.69
N SER A 51 -11.37 13.48 4.87
CA SER A 51 -11.24 13.38 3.41
C SER A 51 -10.05 12.51 2.95
N LEU A 52 -9.79 11.42 3.68
CA LEU A 52 -8.70 10.49 3.40
C LEU A 52 -9.20 9.24 2.68
N PHE A 53 -8.32 8.68 1.84
CA PHE A 53 -8.55 7.37 1.22
C PHE A 53 -8.00 6.24 2.09
N SER A 54 -8.61 5.06 2.00
CA SER A 54 -8.00 3.83 2.54
C SER A 54 -6.66 3.56 1.86
N LEU A 55 -5.77 2.84 2.53
CA LEU A 55 -4.44 2.57 2.00
C LEU A 55 -4.52 1.72 0.73
N GLU A 56 -5.47 0.77 0.66
CA GLU A 56 -5.80 0.01 -0.55
C GLU A 56 -6.19 0.91 -1.74
N LYS A 57 -7.06 1.91 -1.54
CA LYS A 57 -7.43 2.84 -2.61
C LYS A 57 -6.24 3.70 -3.06
N ARG A 58 -5.37 4.08 -2.13
CA ARG A 58 -4.14 4.84 -2.45
C ARG A 58 -3.16 3.98 -3.25
N HIS A 59 -3.02 2.71 -2.88
CA HIS A 59 -2.20 1.73 -3.59
C HIS A 59 -2.72 1.52 -5.02
N LEU A 60 -4.00 1.19 -5.19
CA LEU A 60 -4.63 1.03 -6.51
C LEU A 60 -4.48 2.27 -7.40
N ARG A 61 -4.54 3.47 -6.80
CA ARG A 61 -4.30 4.70 -7.56
C ARG A 61 -2.84 4.80 -8.02
N GLY A 62 -1.88 4.45 -7.18
CA GLY A 62 -0.45 4.39 -7.53
C GLY A 62 -0.20 3.40 -8.66
N ASP A 63 -0.81 2.22 -8.56
CA ASP A 63 -0.76 1.15 -9.56
C ASP A 63 -1.26 1.61 -10.93
N LEU A 64 -2.45 2.23 -10.96
CA LEU A 64 -3.03 2.76 -12.19
C LEU A 64 -2.20 3.89 -12.80
N ILE A 65 -1.58 4.73 -11.96
CA ILE A 65 -0.66 5.76 -12.43
C ILE A 65 0.56 5.11 -13.08
N ASN A 66 1.13 4.09 -12.47
CA ASN A 66 2.29 3.36 -13.00
C ASN A 66 1.96 2.71 -14.36
N VAL A 67 0.83 2.00 -14.45
CA VAL A 67 0.34 1.40 -15.71
C VAL A 67 0.13 2.48 -16.78
N CYS A 68 -0.45 3.63 -16.42
CA CYS A 68 -0.66 4.73 -17.34
C CYS A 68 0.65 5.36 -17.83
N GLN A 69 1.67 5.46 -16.97
CA GLN A 69 3.00 5.92 -17.37
C GLN A 69 3.69 4.94 -18.32
N TYR A 70 3.57 3.64 -18.05
CA TYR A 70 4.08 2.59 -18.92
C TYR A 70 3.41 2.63 -20.31
N LEU A 71 2.08 2.67 -20.35
CA LEU A 71 1.33 2.75 -21.62
C LEU A 71 1.64 4.02 -22.42
N LYS A 72 1.99 5.11 -21.75
CA LYS A 72 2.40 6.37 -22.39
C LYS A 72 3.87 6.40 -22.80
N GLY A 73 4.61 5.29 -22.66
CA GLY A 73 6.02 5.20 -23.00
C GLY A 73 6.92 6.09 -22.14
N ARG A 74 6.45 6.50 -20.95
CA ARG A 74 7.20 7.37 -20.02
C ARG A 74 7.90 6.61 -18.90
N CYS A 75 7.87 5.28 -18.90
CA CYS A 75 8.57 4.44 -17.94
C CYS A 75 9.96 4.03 -18.45
N GLN A 76 10.95 4.19 -17.58
CA GLN A 76 12.31 3.63 -17.67
C GLN A 76 12.47 2.43 -16.72
N GLU A 77 11.37 1.73 -16.39
CA GLU A 77 11.40 0.59 -15.48
C GLU A 77 11.33 -0.75 -16.22
N ASP A 78 12.13 -1.71 -15.75
CA ASP A 78 12.24 -3.09 -16.23
C ASP A 78 10.86 -3.76 -16.31
N GLU A 79 10.52 -4.32 -17.48
CA GLU A 79 9.22 -4.95 -17.77
C GLU A 79 8.79 -6.00 -16.72
N SER A 80 9.77 -6.60 -16.05
CA SER A 80 9.62 -7.62 -15.02
C SER A 80 8.93 -7.14 -13.73
N ARG A 81 8.97 -5.86 -13.37
CA ARG A 81 8.28 -5.33 -12.17
C ARG A 81 6.76 -5.26 -12.33
N LEU A 82 6.28 -5.02 -13.56
CA LEU A 82 4.83 -4.96 -13.85
C LEU A 82 4.16 -6.32 -13.67
N PHE A 83 4.83 -7.40 -14.08
CA PHE A 83 4.31 -8.76 -13.94
C PHE A 83 4.24 -9.20 -12.48
N LEU A 84 5.20 -8.83 -11.63
CA LEU A 84 5.15 -9.14 -10.19
C LEU A 84 3.96 -8.49 -9.48
N MET A 85 3.54 -7.29 -9.89
CA MET A 85 2.37 -6.63 -9.33
C MET A 85 1.07 -7.37 -9.69
N VAL A 86 0.96 -7.87 -10.92
CA VAL A 86 -0.16 -8.71 -11.36
C VAL A 86 -0.16 -10.07 -10.65
N LEU A 87 1.03 -10.64 -10.38
CA LEU A 87 1.19 -11.96 -9.75
C LEU A 87 1.09 -11.96 -8.22
N SER A 88 1.43 -10.88 -7.51
CA SER A 88 1.30 -10.76 -6.04
C SER A 88 -0.15 -10.93 -5.56
N ASN A 89 -1.13 -10.69 -6.44
CA ASN A 89 -2.52 -10.98 -6.16
C ASN A 89 -2.81 -12.48 -5.94
N ARG A 90 -1.92 -13.37 -6.38
CA ARG A 90 -1.96 -14.80 -6.04
C ARG A 90 -1.20 -15.02 -4.73
N THR A 91 -2.00 -15.29 -3.70
CA THR A 91 -1.59 -15.79 -2.40
C THR A 91 -0.45 -16.79 -2.53
N ARG A 92 0.74 -16.39 -2.08
CA ARG A 92 1.80 -17.32 -1.77
C ARG A 92 1.32 -18.14 -0.57
N GLU A 93 0.86 -19.36 -0.84
CA GLU A 93 0.57 -20.36 0.18
C GLU A 93 1.80 -20.46 1.08
N CYS A 94 1.63 -20.12 2.35
CA CYS A 94 2.65 -20.30 3.37
C CYS A 94 2.67 -21.80 3.68
N GLY A 95 3.62 -22.52 3.10
CA GLY A 95 3.96 -23.88 3.54
C GLY A 95 4.42 -23.87 5.00
N GLN A 96 3.86 -24.83 5.74
CA GLN A 96 4.11 -25.13 7.16
C GLN A 96 5.59 -25.45 7.44
N ASN A 97 6.10 -24.93 8.57
CA ASN A 97 6.68 -25.69 9.71
C ASN A 97 7.30 -24.74 10.73
#